data_AF-A0A1E8FDC8-F1
#
_entry.id   AF-A0A1E8FDC8-F1
#
_cell.length_a   1.000
_cell.length_b   1.000
_cell.length_c   1.000
_cell.angle_alpha   90.00
_cell.angle_beta   90.00
_cell.angle_gamma   90.00
#
_symmetry.space_group_name_H-M   'P 1'
#
loop_
_entity.id
_entity.type
_entity.pdbx_description
1 polymer ?
#
loop_
_entity_poly.entity_id
_entity_poly.type
_entity_poly.pdbx_seq_one_letter_code
_entity_poly.pdbx_strand_id
1 'polypeptide(L)'
;MSTVTGWLIITGCYLLGEFIVQMASIPLPGALIGLLLLLAGLLLRQRPAVAISRGAQPLLTHMSVLFVPAVIGVGLFWDEVRQNALGITLALVATTIIALGFTAWVAQYLMHRKEQR
;
A
#
# COMPACT_ATOMS: atom_id res chain seq x y z
N MET A 1 14.27 -13.49 17.71
CA MET A 1 13.07 -12.96 18.41
C MET A 1 12.49 -11.72 17.73
N SER A 2 13.29 -10.79 17.19
CA SER A 2 12.78 -9.54 16.58
C SER A 2 11.97 -9.71 15.27
N THR A 3 12.20 -10.77 14.48
CA THR A 3 11.45 -11.01 13.24
C THR A 3 9.99 -11.34 13.50
N VAL A 4 9.71 -12.24 14.45
CA VAL A 4 8.34 -12.66 14.81
C VAL A 4 7.49 -11.48 15.27
N THR A 5 8.07 -10.57 16.06
CA THR A 5 7.40 -9.33 16.47
C THR A 5 7.05 -8.46 15.26
N GLY A 6 7.90 -8.39 14.24
CA GLY A 6 7.60 -7.69 12.99
C GLY A 6 6.41 -8.29 12.25
N TRP A 7 6.36 -9.62 12.11
CA TRP A 7 5.23 -10.33 11.49
C TRP A 7 3.92 -10.13 12.26
N LEU A 8 3.96 -10.19 13.60
CA LEU A 8 2.79 -9.93 14.46
C LEU A 8 2.27 -8.50 14.28
N ILE A 9 3.15 -7.51 14.24
CA ILE A 9 2.74 -6.11 14.05
C ILE A 9 2.12 -5.92 12.66
N ILE A 10 2.78 -6.41 11.60
CA ILE A 10 2.30 -6.27 10.23
C ILE A 10 0.94 -6.96 10.06
N THR A 11 0.82 -8.20 10.52
CA THR A 11 -0.43 -8.98 10.41
C THR A 11 -1.52 -8.40 11.30
N GLY A 12 -1.18 -7.91 12.49
CA GLY A 12 -2.11 -7.22 13.38
C GLY A 12 -2.66 -5.95 12.77
N CYS A 13 -1.82 -5.11 12.15
CA CYS A 13 -2.28 -3.94 11.41
C CYS A 13 -3.15 -4.32 10.21
N TYR A 14 -2.79 -5.37 9.46
CA TYR A 14 -3.62 -5.89 8.37
C TYR A 14 -5.02 -6.31 8.87
N LEU A 15 -5.09 -7.10 9.94
CA LEU A 15 -6.35 -7.60 10.48
C LEU A 15 -7.23 -6.47 11.05
N LEU A 16 -6.62 -5.47 11.70
CA LEU A 16 -7.34 -4.27 12.14
C LEU A 16 -7.84 -3.45 10.96
N GLY A 17 -7.05 -3.29 9.90
CA GLY A 17 -7.47 -2.60 8.69
C GLY A 17 -8.63 -3.30 8.00
N GLU A 18 -8.57 -4.63 7.91
CA GLU A 18 -9.64 -5.49 7.39
C GLU A 18 -10.92 -5.36 8.23
N PHE A 19 -10.81 -5.39 9.55
CA PHE A 19 -11.93 -5.19 10.46
C PHE A 19 -12.58 -3.81 10.26
N ILE A 20 -11.79 -2.75 10.13
CA ILE A 20 -12.28 -1.39 9.87
C ILE A 20 -13.00 -1.31 8.52
N VAL A 21 -12.42 -1.88 7.47
CA VAL A 21 -13.05 -1.91 6.13
C VAL A 21 -14.39 -2.62 6.18
N GLN A 22 -14.47 -3.76 6.85
CA GLN A 22 -15.73 -4.52 6.99
C GLN A 22 -16.78 -3.76 7.80
N MET A 23 -16.40 -3.07 8.88
CA MET A 23 -17.34 -2.29 9.69
C MET A 23 -17.81 -1.01 8.98
N ALA A 24 -16.92 -0.34 8.25
CA ALA A 24 -17.20 0.93 7.60
C ALA A 24 -17.66 0.80 6.14
N SER A 25 -17.75 -0.42 5.60
CA SER A 25 -18.13 -0.72 4.21
C SER A 25 -17.34 0.07 3.17
N ILE A 26 -16.04 0.25 3.42
CA ILE A 26 -15.16 1.06 2.57
C ILE A 26 -14.79 0.24 1.32
N PRO A 27 -14.85 0.79 0.09
CA PRO A 27 -14.48 0.09 -1.14
C PRO A 27 -12.95 0.04 -1.34
N LEU A 28 -12.19 -0.27 -0.29
CA LEU A 28 -10.74 -0.37 -0.32
C LEU A 28 -10.30 -1.70 0.31
N PRO A 29 -9.22 -2.35 -0.19
CA PRO A 29 -8.65 -3.51 0.47
C PRO A 29 -8.20 -3.19 1.91
N GLY A 30 -8.49 -4.08 2.87
CA GLY A 30 -8.04 -3.94 4.26
C GLY A 30 -6.54 -3.76 4.42
N ALA A 31 -5.75 -4.31 3.47
CA ALA A 31 -4.30 -4.12 3.40
C ALA A 31 -3.86 -2.65 3.28
N LEU A 32 -4.60 -1.81 2.54
CA LEU A 32 -4.27 -0.39 2.40
C LEU A 32 -4.51 0.36 3.72
N ILE A 33 -5.61 0.05 4.40
CA ILE A 33 -5.90 0.62 5.72
C ILE A 33 -4.88 0.15 6.76
N GLY A 34 -4.52 -1.13 6.75
CA GLY A 34 -3.46 -1.67 7.61
C GLY A 34 -2.11 -0.99 7.40
N LEU A 35 -1.75 -0.66 6.15
CA LEU A 35 -0.55 0.11 5.82
C LEU A 35 -0.61 1.54 6.41
N LEU A 36 -1.76 2.21 6.31
CA LEU A 36 -1.95 3.55 6.89
C LEU A 36 -1.87 3.52 8.42
N LEU A 37 -2.44 2.51 9.07
CA LEU A 37 -2.33 2.31 10.52
C LEU A 37 -0.88 2.08 10.95
N LEU A 38 -0.16 1.23 10.20
CA LEU A 38 1.26 0.98 10.44
C LEU A 38 2.07 2.27 10.30
N LEU A 39 1.83 3.05 9.23
CA LEU A 39 2.47 4.34 9.00
C LEU A 39 2.18 5.32 10.14
N ALA A 40 0.92 5.45 10.57
CA ALA A 40 0.53 6.31 11.68
C ALA A 40 1.25 5.92 12.98
N GLY A 41 1.34 4.62 13.27
CA GLY A 41 2.10 4.09 14.40
C GLY A 41 3.60 4.41 14.32
N LEU A 42 4.20 4.33 13.13
CA LEU A 42 5.61 4.69 12.91
C LEU A 42 5.85 6.19 13.09
N LEU A 43 4.93 7.03 12.60
CA LEU A 43 5.01 8.48 12.75
C LEU A 43 4.93 8.90 14.22
N LEU A 44 4.01 8.31 15.00
CA LEU A 44 3.88 8.55 16.44
C LEU A 44 5.14 8.15 17.21
N ARG A 45 5.75 7.03 16.83
CA ARG A 45 6.93 6.47 17.48
C ARG A 45 8.24 7.17 17.07
N GLN A 46 8.23 7.97 16.00
CA GLN A 46 9.35 8.75 15.44
C GLN A 46 10.62 7.94 15.08
N ARG A 47 10.59 6.60 15.16
CA ARG A 47 11.71 5.73 14.79
C ARG A 47 11.24 4.47 14.07
N PRO A 48 11.80 4.13 12.90
CA PRO A 48 11.50 2.88 12.22
C PRO A 48 11.99 1.70 13.07
N ALA A 49 11.09 0.77 13.39
CA ALA A 49 11.44 -0.39 14.20
C ALA A 49 12.21 -1.41 13.35
N VAL A 50 13.44 -1.74 13.75
CA VAL A 50 14.27 -2.78 13.12
C VAL A 50 13.51 -4.11 13.02
N ALA A 51 12.63 -4.42 13.99
CA ALA A 51 11.77 -5.59 13.97
C ALA A 51 10.80 -5.63 12.78
N ILE A 52 10.18 -4.48 12.43
CA ILE A 52 9.22 -4.39 11.32
C ILE A 52 9.95 -4.56 9.99
N SER A 53 11.09 -3.90 9.82
CA SER A 53 11.91 -4.06 8.60
C SER A 53 12.35 -5.52 8.39
N ARG A 54 12.86 -6.19 9.44
CA ARG A 54 13.24 -7.61 9.37
C ARG A 54 12.04 -8.53 9.13
N GLY A 55 10.86 -8.19 9.66
CA GLY A 55 9.62 -8.92 9.43
C GLY A 55 9.08 -8.77 8.01
N ALA A 56 9.17 -7.57 7.43
CA ALA A 56 8.70 -7.26 6.09
C ALA A 56 9.63 -7.78 4.99
N GLN A 57 10.94 -7.90 5.25
CA GLN A 57 11.96 -8.27 4.26
C GLN A 57 11.58 -9.51 3.42
N PRO A 58 11.15 -10.65 4.01
CA PRO A 58 10.80 -11.83 3.22
C PRO A 58 9.57 -11.61 2.32
N LEU A 59 8.56 -10.86 2.81
CA LEU A 59 7.39 -10.53 2.01
C LEU A 59 7.78 -9.66 0.82
N LEU A 60 8.67 -8.70 1.03
CA LEU A 60 9.17 -7.81 -0.01
C LEU A 60 10.02 -8.55 -1.04
N THR A 61 10.93 -9.43 -0.59
CA THR A 61 11.78 -10.26 -1.46
C THR A 61 10.95 -11.18 -2.36
N HIS A 62 9.82 -11.68 -1.86
CA HIS A 62 8.93 -12.57 -2.60
C HIS A 62 7.64 -11.88 -3.10
N MET A 63 7.62 -10.54 -3.20
CA MET A 63 6.45 -9.78 -3.68
C MET A 63 5.94 -10.28 -5.03
N SER A 64 6.84 -10.68 -5.95
CA SER A 64 6.46 -11.22 -7.25
C SER A 64 5.50 -12.42 -7.12
N VAL A 65 5.75 -13.32 -6.17
CA VAL A 65 4.86 -14.48 -5.90
C VAL A 65 3.53 -14.02 -5.32
N LEU A 66 3.53 -13.00 -4.45
CA LEU A 66 2.31 -12.44 -3.86
C LEU A 66 1.42 -11.71 -4.90
N PHE A 67 2.00 -11.22 -5.98
CA PHE A 67 1.24 -10.61 -7.07
C PHE A 67 0.59 -11.63 -8.01
N VAL A 68 1.11 -12.86 -8.10
CA VAL A 68 0.57 -13.90 -9.00
C VAL A 68 -0.93 -14.14 -8.77
N PRO A 69 -1.44 -14.34 -7.54
CA PRO A 69 -2.88 -14.51 -7.31
C PRO A 69 -3.70 -13.30 -7.73
N ALA A 70 -3.21 -12.08 -7.47
CA ALA A 70 -3.90 -10.85 -7.83
C ALA A 70 -4.00 -10.69 -9.37
N VAL A 71 -2.92 -10.99 -10.09
CA VAL A 71 -2.87 -10.91 -11.55
C VAL A 71 -3.77 -11.98 -12.20
N ILE A 72 -3.72 -13.22 -11.71
CA ILE A 72 -4.57 -14.30 -12.22
C ILE A 72 -6.06 -13.98 -11.99
N GLY A 73 -6.40 -13.39 -10.84
CA GLY A 73 -7.77 -12.97 -10.55
C GLY A 73 -8.33 -11.96 -11.55
N VAL A 74 -7.52 -10.98 -11.97
CA VAL A 74 -7.89 -10.04 -13.05
C VAL A 74 -8.00 -10.75 -14.40
N GLY A 75 -7.14 -11.74 -14.65
CA GLY A 75 -7.18 -12.57 -15.85
C GLY A 75 -8.50 -13.32 -16.08
N LEU A 76 -9.33 -13.51 -15.05
CA LEU A 76 -10.69 -14.07 -15.19
C LEU A 76 -11.63 -13.16 -15.98
N PHE A 77 -11.34 -11.87 -16.06
CA PHE A 77 -12.12 -10.85 -16.78
C PHE A 77 -11.38 -10.36 -18.04
N TRP A 78 -10.57 -11.23 -18.65
CA TRP A 78 -9.69 -10.84 -19.76
C TRP A 78 -10.47 -10.34 -20.99
N ASP A 79 -11.65 -10.90 -21.25
CA ASP A 79 -12.50 -10.46 -22.36
C ASP A 79 -13.03 -9.03 -22.15
N GLU A 80 -13.47 -8.68 -20.94
CA GLU A 80 -13.90 -7.31 -20.60
C GLU A 80 -12.72 -6.32 -20.68
N VAL A 81 -11.54 -6.73 -20.22
CA VAL A 81 -10.31 -5.93 -20.29
C VAL A 81 -9.93 -5.67 -21.75
N ARG A 82 -10.04 -6.68 -22.63
CA ARG A 82 -9.73 -6.53 -24.06
C ARG A 82 -10.70 -5.59 -24.77
N GLN A 83 -11.99 -5.67 -24.46
CA GLN A 83 -13.00 -4.78 -25.03
C GLN A 83 -12.80 -3.32 -24.61
N ASN A 84 -12.35 -3.09 -23.38
CA ASN A 84 -12.13 -1.74 -22.82
C ASN A 84 -10.64 -1.36 -22.73
N ALA A 85 -9.78 -2.02 -23.50
CA ALA A 85 -8.32 -1.91 -23.35
C ALA A 85 -7.82 -0.47 -23.46
N LEU A 86 -8.38 0.31 -24.40
CA LEU A 86 -8.03 1.73 -24.56
C LEU A 86 -8.45 2.56 -23.35
N GLY A 87 -9.69 2.37 -22.86
CA GLY A 87 -10.20 3.08 -21.69
C GLY A 87 -9.41 2.77 -20.43
N ILE A 88 -9.11 1.48 -20.18
CA ILE A 88 -8.34 1.03 -19.03
C ILE A 88 -6.91 1.57 -19.10
N THR A 89 -6.26 1.49 -20.27
CA THR A 89 -4.88 1.98 -20.44
C THR A 89 -4.81 3.49 -20.21
N LEU A 90 -5.75 4.25 -20.80
CA LEU A 90 -5.79 5.70 -20.62
C LEU A 90 -6.06 6.07 -19.16
N ALA A 91 -7.03 5.41 -18.51
CA ALA A 91 -7.31 5.61 -17.09
C ALA A 91 -6.07 5.32 -16.24
N LEU A 92 -5.42 4.17 -16.44
CA LEU A 92 -4.23 3.76 -15.68
C LEU A 92 -3.09 4.77 -15.83
N VAL A 93 -2.77 5.17 -17.07
CA VAL A 93 -1.68 6.11 -17.34
C VAL A 93 -2.01 7.48 -16.75
N ALA A 94 -3.22 8.00 -17.00
CA ALA A 94 -3.64 9.28 -16.47
C ALA A 94 -3.62 9.30 -14.94
N THR A 95 -4.22 8.30 -14.28
CA THR A 95 -4.24 8.24 -12.81
C THR A 95 -2.85 8.08 -12.22
N THR A 96 -1.97 7.32 -12.86
CA THR A 96 -0.59 7.14 -12.38
C THR A 96 0.19 8.44 -12.45
N ILE A 97 0.10 9.17 -13.57
CA ILE A 97 0.74 10.48 -13.73
C ILE A 97 0.19 11.47 -12.69
N ILE A 98 -1.14 11.53 -12.53
CA ILE A 98 -1.78 12.42 -11.56
C ILE A 98 -1.36 12.07 -10.13
N ALA A 99 -1.38 10.79 -9.75
CA ALA A 99 -1.03 10.34 -8.41
C ALA A 99 0.44 10.61 -8.07
N LEU A 100 1.37 10.30 -9.00
CA LEU A 100 2.79 10.57 -8.82
C LEU A 100 3.08 12.07 -8.79
N GLY A 101 2.47 12.84 -9.70
CA GLY A 101 2.60 14.30 -9.75
C GLY A 101 2.09 14.97 -8.47
N PHE A 102 0.91 14.56 -7.98
CA PHE A 102 0.35 15.05 -6.73
C PHE A 102 1.24 14.68 -5.52
N THR A 103 1.71 13.43 -5.46
CA THR A 103 2.62 12.98 -4.40
C THR A 103 3.93 13.77 -4.41
N ALA A 104 4.51 14.00 -5.59
CA ALA A 104 5.72 14.80 -5.75
C ALA A 104 5.49 16.28 -5.34
N TRP A 105 4.36 16.87 -5.73
CA TRP A 105 4.01 18.24 -5.35
C TRP A 105 3.83 18.40 -3.85
N VAL A 106 3.10 17.48 -3.19
CA VAL A 106 2.95 17.47 -1.73
C VAL A 106 4.29 17.29 -1.04
N ALA A 107 5.15 16.38 -1.52
CA ALA A 107 6.48 16.18 -0.96
C ALA A 107 7.35 17.43 -1.08
N GLN A 108 7.37 18.09 -2.24
CA GLN A 108 8.12 19.33 -2.46
C GLN A 108 7.63 20.46 -1.57
N TYR A 109 6.31 20.61 -1.40
CA TYR A 109 5.72 21.60 -0.52
C TYR A 109 6.15 21.41 0.94
N LEU A 110 6.15 20.17 1.42
CA LEU A 110 6.58 19.83 2.78
C LEU A 110 8.09 20.02 2.98
N MET A 111 8.92 19.72 1.97
CA MET A 111 10.37 19.92 2.03
C MET A 111 10.75 21.41 2.01
N HIS A 112 10.11 22.24 1.17
CA HIS A 112 10.35 23.68 1.13
C HIS A 112 9.99 24.38 2.44
N ARG A 113 8.96 23.91 3.15
CA ARG A 113 8.63 24.42 4.50
C ARG A 113 9.71 24.11 5.55
N LYS A 114 10.51 23.07 5.34
CA LYS A 114 11.52 22.61 6.30
C LYS A 114 12.87 23.29 6.08
N GLU A 115 13.14 23.79 4.88
CA GLU A 115 14.37 24.53 4.56
C GLU A 115 14.30 26.02 4.93
N GLN A 116 13.09 26.54 5.20
CA GLN A 116 12.89 27.90 5.71
C GLN A 116 12.78 28.00 7.24
N ARG A 117 13.04 26.91 7.99
CA ARG A 117 12.97 26.86 9.45
C ARG A 117 14.23 26.24 10.04
#